data_AF-A0A920M0U6-F1
#
_entry.id   AF-A0A920M0U6-F1
#
_cell.length_a   1.000
_cell.length_b   1.000
_cell.length_c   1.000
_cell.angle_alpha   90.00
_cell.angle_beta   90.00
_cell.angle_gamma   90.00
#
_symmetry.space_group_name_H-M   'P 1'
#
loop_
_entity.id
_entity.type
_entity.pdbx_description
1 polymer ?
#
loop_
_entity_poly.entity_id
_entity_poly.type
_entity_poly.pdbx_seq_one_letter_code
_entity_poly.pdbx_strand_id
1 'polypeptide(L)'
;MREGMTGRNDVADRSAQRRVSDGRDTRKDRLEFNKLRKRLRRQTGKAIADFNMIEAGDRIMVCISGGKDSHAMLELLISLRSSAPIDFEIVAVTLDQKQPGYPEDVLPDYLETLGVPFYILEKDTYSVVRSIIPEGKTTCGLCSRLRRGTLYGFAEQIGATKIALGHHRDDIVETLFLNLFFGGKLKAMPPKLKAMMDAMS
;
A
#
# COMPACT_ATOMS: atom_id res chain seq x y z
N MET A 1 14.60 -1.14 -12.40
CA MET A 1 13.52 -0.19 -12.08
C MET A 1 12.71 -0.01 -13.33
N ARG A 2 11.39 -0.23 -13.25
CA ARG A 2 10.45 0.00 -14.37
C ARG A 2 9.46 1.08 -13.97
N GLU A 3 9.13 1.97 -14.90
CA GLU A 3 8.17 3.06 -14.71
C GLU A 3 6.98 2.85 -15.65
N GLY A 4 5.76 3.08 -15.17
CA GLY A 4 4.54 3.03 -15.97
C GLY A 4 3.75 4.32 -15.83
N MET A 5 3.44 4.98 -16.95
CA MET A 5 2.66 6.21 -16.97
C MET A 5 1.54 6.13 -18.01
N THR A 6 0.32 5.97 -17.53
CA THR A 6 -0.90 5.93 -18.35
C THR A 6 -1.42 7.35 -18.59
N GLY A 7 -1.27 7.84 -19.83
CA GLY A 7 -1.94 9.07 -20.25
C GLY A 7 -3.47 8.90 -20.21
N ARG A 8 -4.20 9.99 -19.92
CA ARG A 8 -5.67 9.98 -19.97
C ARG A 8 -6.11 9.66 -21.41
N ASN A 9 -6.73 8.51 -21.62
CA ASN A 9 -7.47 8.18 -22.85
C ASN A 9 -8.57 7.16 -22.53
N ASP A 10 -9.67 7.24 -23.27
CA ASP A 10 -10.89 6.48 -23.04
C ASP A 10 -10.71 4.98 -23.31
N VAL A 11 -10.91 4.15 -22.28
CA VAL A 11 -10.87 2.69 -22.42
C VAL A 11 -12.25 2.18 -22.83
N ALA A 12 -12.48 2.14 -24.15
CA ALA A 12 -13.58 1.40 -24.74
C ALA A 12 -13.25 -0.11 -24.82
N ASP A 13 -14.24 -0.92 -24.44
CA ASP A 13 -14.41 -2.38 -24.59
C ASP A 13 -13.34 -3.19 -25.38
N ARG A 14 -12.82 -4.24 -24.71
CA ARG A 14 -12.70 -5.57 -25.30
C ARG A 14 -12.77 -6.69 -24.25
N SER A 15 -13.92 -7.34 -24.19
CA SER A 15 -14.16 -8.71 -23.69
C SER A 15 -13.16 -9.75 -24.31
N ALA A 16 -12.94 -11.01 -23.87
CA ALA A 16 -13.45 -11.89 -22.81
C ALA A 16 -12.43 -13.08 -22.63
N GLN A 17 -12.57 -14.19 -21.89
CA GLN A 17 -13.55 -14.75 -20.94
C GLN A 17 -12.91 -15.88 -20.10
N ARG A 18 -13.22 -15.99 -18.79
CA ARG A 18 -13.23 -17.28 -18.04
C ARG A 18 -14.20 -17.21 -16.85
N ARG A 19 -15.46 -17.64 -17.05
CA ARG A 19 -16.45 -17.73 -15.98
C ARG A 19 -16.38 -19.12 -15.34
N VAL A 20 -15.87 -19.20 -14.12
CA VAL A 20 -16.18 -20.34 -13.23
C VAL A 20 -17.53 -20.05 -12.60
N SER A 21 -18.53 -20.87 -12.90
CA SER A 21 -19.87 -20.74 -12.36
C SER A 21 -19.94 -21.30 -10.94
N ASP A 22 -19.73 -20.44 -9.95
CA ASP A 22 -20.11 -20.75 -8.56
C ASP A 22 -21.52 -20.20 -8.30
N GLY A 23 -22.43 -21.08 -7.88
CA GLY A 23 -23.87 -20.85 -7.75
C GLY A 23 -24.29 -20.03 -6.52
N ARG A 24 -23.51 -19.01 -6.15
CA ARG A 24 -23.88 -18.06 -5.11
C ARG A 24 -24.75 -16.95 -5.69
N ASP A 25 -25.73 -16.48 -4.91
CA ASP A 25 -26.71 -15.47 -5.35
C ASP A 25 -26.02 -14.15 -5.69
N THR A 26 -25.75 -13.97 -6.99
CA THR A 26 -25.02 -12.83 -7.55
C THR A 26 -25.62 -11.47 -7.18
N ARG A 27 -26.93 -11.39 -6.90
CA ARG A 27 -27.59 -10.15 -6.47
C ARG A 27 -27.29 -9.86 -4.99
N LYS A 28 -27.34 -10.87 -4.14
CA LYS A 28 -26.99 -10.78 -2.71
C LYS A 28 -25.50 -10.46 -2.53
N ASP A 29 -24.62 -11.17 -3.25
CA ASP A 29 -23.18 -10.96 -3.17
C ASP A 29 -22.80 -9.55 -3.63
N ARG A 30 -23.38 -9.06 -4.74
CA ARG A 30 -23.20 -7.67 -5.21
C ARG A 30 -23.72 -6.64 -4.19
N LEU A 31 -24.83 -6.93 -3.50
CA LEU A 31 -25.37 -6.05 -2.47
C LEU A 31 -24.44 -5.98 -1.25
N GLU A 32 -23.96 -7.13 -0.75
CA GLU A 32 -23.03 -7.17 0.39
C GLU A 32 -21.67 -6.57 0.04
N PHE A 33 -21.15 -6.79 -1.16
CA PHE A 33 -19.95 -6.11 -1.65
C PHE A 33 -20.13 -4.58 -1.69
N ASN A 34 -21.25 -4.08 -2.19
CA ASN A 34 -21.55 -2.65 -2.21
C ASN A 34 -21.67 -2.06 -0.79
N LYS A 35 -22.30 -2.77 0.15
CA LYS A 35 -22.34 -2.39 1.58
C LYS A 35 -20.93 -2.34 2.18
N LEU A 36 -20.11 -3.35 1.91
CA LEU A 36 -18.72 -3.44 2.37
C LEU A 36 -17.88 -2.27 1.82
N ARG A 37 -17.89 -2.04 0.50
CA ARG A 37 -17.15 -0.94 -0.17
C ARG A 37 -17.58 0.42 0.38
N LYS A 38 -18.89 0.66 0.55
CA LYS A 38 -19.41 1.90 1.17
C LYS A 38 -18.96 2.05 2.62
N ARG A 39 -18.96 0.97 3.41
CA ARG A 39 -18.49 0.96 4.80
C ARG A 39 -17.00 1.29 4.89
N LEU A 40 -16.16 0.60 4.12
CA LEU A 40 -14.70 0.80 4.10
C LEU A 40 -14.33 2.21 3.64
N ARG A 41 -14.91 2.71 2.53
CA ARG A 41 -14.66 4.06 2.04
C ARG A 41 -15.04 5.13 3.07
N ARG A 42 -16.17 4.96 3.77
CA ARG A 42 -16.58 5.85 4.88
C ARG A 42 -15.61 5.81 6.07
N GLN A 43 -15.16 4.61 6.48
CA GLN A 43 -14.21 4.47 7.60
C GLN A 43 -12.84 5.04 7.25
N THR A 44 -12.35 4.82 6.03
CA THR A 44 -11.07 5.34 5.52
C THR A 44 -11.13 6.86 5.42
N GLY A 45 -12.17 7.43 4.79
CA GLY A 45 -12.37 8.88 4.70
C GLY A 45 -12.52 9.55 6.07
N LYS A 46 -13.24 8.90 7.01
CA LYS A 46 -13.30 9.40 8.40
C LYS A 46 -11.92 9.40 9.06
N ALA A 47 -11.15 8.32 8.96
CA ALA A 47 -9.82 8.28 9.56
C ALA A 47 -8.87 9.34 8.95
N ILE A 48 -8.94 9.57 7.63
CA ILE A 48 -8.15 10.60 6.95
C ILE A 48 -8.44 11.99 7.52
N ALA A 49 -9.73 12.30 7.77
CA ALA A 49 -10.15 13.57 8.37
C ALA A 49 -9.81 13.66 9.87
N ASP A 50 -10.16 12.65 10.67
CA ASP A 50 -9.94 12.61 12.12
C ASP A 50 -8.45 12.78 12.50
N PHE A 51 -7.53 12.35 11.64
CA PHE A 51 -6.08 12.36 11.90
C PHE A 51 -5.27 13.24 10.93
N ASN A 52 -5.93 14.05 10.08
CA ASN A 52 -5.30 14.90 9.06
C ASN A 52 -4.20 14.15 8.26
N MET A 53 -4.55 12.99 7.70
CA MET A 53 -3.58 12.11 7.04
C MET A 53 -3.23 12.52 5.60
N ILE A 54 -4.17 13.20 4.93
CA ILE A 54 -4.05 13.68 3.54
C ILE A 54 -4.54 15.13 3.51
N GLU A 55 -3.74 15.98 2.88
CA GLU A 55 -3.90 17.43 2.80
C GLU A 55 -3.90 17.85 1.31
N ALA A 56 -4.41 19.05 0.99
CA ALA A 56 -4.48 19.52 -0.41
C ALA A 56 -3.06 19.72 -0.99
N GLY A 57 -2.85 19.24 -2.22
CA GLY A 57 -1.53 19.26 -2.88
C GLY A 57 -0.60 18.10 -2.48
N ASP A 58 -1.04 17.15 -1.65
CA ASP A 58 -0.22 16.00 -1.31
C ASP A 58 0.10 15.11 -2.52
N ARG A 59 1.34 14.63 -2.60
CA ARG A 59 1.75 13.52 -3.47
C ARG A 59 1.92 12.27 -2.62
N ILE A 60 0.99 11.32 -2.76
CA ILE A 60 0.94 10.12 -1.92
C ILE A 60 1.61 8.95 -2.65
N MET A 61 2.72 8.47 -2.08
CA MET A 61 3.34 7.22 -2.48
C MET A 61 2.64 6.05 -1.77
N VAL A 62 1.90 5.23 -2.51
CA VAL A 62 1.15 4.08 -1.98
C VAL A 62 1.98 2.80 -2.16
N CYS A 63 2.48 2.22 -1.06
CA CYS A 63 3.32 1.03 -1.13
C CYS A 63 2.51 -0.25 -1.32
N ILE A 64 2.68 -0.92 -2.46
CA ILE A 64 2.01 -2.18 -2.80
C ILE A 64 2.93 -3.36 -2.52
N SER A 65 2.39 -4.41 -1.89
CA SER A 65 3.15 -5.60 -1.47
C SER A 65 2.68 -6.90 -2.14
N GLY A 66 1.63 -6.85 -2.96
CA GLY A 66 0.88 -8.04 -3.42
C GLY A 66 -0.14 -8.56 -2.39
N GLY A 67 -0.09 -8.05 -1.15
CA GLY A 67 -1.06 -8.39 -0.11
C GLY A 67 -2.39 -7.65 -0.29
N LYS A 68 -3.50 -8.36 -0.08
CA LYS A 68 -4.90 -7.87 -0.20
C LYS A 68 -5.14 -6.49 0.42
N ASP A 69 -4.48 -6.20 1.55
CA ASP A 69 -4.69 -4.98 2.33
C ASP A 69 -4.05 -3.76 1.64
N SER A 70 -2.91 -3.96 0.95
CA SER A 70 -2.29 -2.92 0.11
C SER A 70 -3.10 -2.65 -1.17
N HIS A 71 -3.69 -3.68 -1.79
CA HIS A 71 -4.61 -3.52 -2.92
C HIS A 71 -5.90 -2.80 -2.50
N ALA A 72 -6.51 -3.20 -1.38
CA ALA A 72 -7.71 -2.57 -0.85
C ALA A 72 -7.46 -1.09 -0.48
N MET A 73 -6.31 -0.77 0.12
CA MET A 73 -5.90 0.61 0.40
C MET A 73 -5.80 1.44 -0.90
N LEU A 74 -5.14 0.93 -1.93
CA LEU A 74 -4.99 1.64 -3.21
C LEU A 74 -6.36 1.93 -3.87
N GLU A 75 -7.21 0.91 -4.00
CA GLU A 75 -8.58 1.04 -4.52
C GLU A 75 -9.41 2.06 -3.72
N LEU A 76 -9.30 2.04 -2.38
CA LEU A 76 -10.02 3.00 -1.52
C LEU A 76 -9.50 4.44 -1.71
N LEU A 77 -8.18 4.64 -1.84
CA LEU A 77 -7.59 5.97 -2.08
C LEU A 77 -7.95 6.51 -3.47
N ILE A 78 -7.89 5.69 -4.53
CA ILE A 78 -8.33 6.06 -5.88
C ILE A 78 -9.83 6.44 -5.85
N SER A 79 -10.66 5.63 -5.19
CA SER A 79 -12.09 5.88 -5.05
C SER A 79 -12.38 7.17 -4.27
N LEU A 80 -11.57 7.50 -3.27
CA LEU A 80 -11.69 8.75 -2.51
C LEU A 80 -11.26 9.96 -3.33
N ARG A 81 -10.13 9.90 -4.08
CA ARG A 81 -9.61 10.99 -4.93
C ARG A 81 -10.68 11.56 -5.86
N SER A 82 -11.52 10.70 -6.44
CA SER A 82 -12.63 11.09 -7.34
C SER A 82 -13.77 11.89 -6.68
N SER A 83 -13.73 12.10 -5.37
CA SER A 83 -14.82 12.68 -4.57
C SER A 83 -14.37 13.55 -3.40
N ALA A 84 -13.06 13.70 -3.21
CA ALA A 84 -12.53 14.49 -2.12
C ALA A 84 -12.73 15.99 -2.43
N PRO A 85 -12.94 16.85 -1.41
CA PRO A 85 -12.99 18.30 -1.61
C PRO A 85 -11.59 18.92 -1.78
N ILE A 86 -10.55 18.09 -1.97
CA ILE A 86 -9.14 18.47 -2.09
C ILE A 86 -8.48 17.65 -3.21
N ASP A 87 -7.59 18.29 -3.96
CA ASP A 87 -6.75 17.62 -4.95
C ASP A 87 -5.50 17.02 -4.29
N PHE A 88 -5.17 15.79 -4.67
CA PHE A 88 -3.95 15.09 -4.26
C PHE A 88 -3.56 14.04 -5.32
N GLU A 89 -2.27 13.78 -5.46
CA GLU A 89 -1.74 12.77 -6.37
C GLU A 89 -1.60 11.40 -5.69
N ILE A 90 -1.70 10.34 -6.50
CA ILE A 90 -1.46 8.95 -6.08
C ILE A 90 -0.42 8.37 -7.03
N VAL A 91 0.65 7.82 -6.46
CA VAL A 91 1.68 7.07 -7.16
C VAL A 91 1.82 5.71 -6.49
N ALA A 92 1.62 4.61 -7.23
CA ALA A 92 1.79 3.26 -6.68
C ALA A 92 3.26 2.83 -6.75
N VAL A 93 3.80 2.27 -5.67
CA VAL A 93 5.20 1.83 -5.63
C VAL A 93 5.32 0.43 -5.05
N THR A 94 5.94 -0.46 -5.84
CA THR A 94 6.30 -1.82 -5.45
C THR A 94 7.81 -1.92 -5.27
N LEU A 95 8.26 -2.66 -4.25
CA LEU A 95 9.66 -3.04 -4.10
C LEU A 95 9.79 -4.55 -4.30
N ASP A 96 10.27 -4.94 -5.46
CA ASP A 96 10.81 -6.27 -5.68
C ASP A 96 12.16 -6.40 -4.94
N GLN A 97 12.18 -7.36 -4.03
CA GLN A 97 13.30 -7.64 -3.13
C GLN A 97 14.19 -8.79 -3.63
N LYS A 98 13.93 -9.31 -4.84
CA LYS A 98 14.49 -10.54 -5.43
C LYS A 98 14.36 -11.75 -4.50
N GLN A 99 13.17 -11.89 -3.90
CA GLN A 99 12.81 -13.08 -3.11
C GLN A 99 12.61 -14.29 -4.06
N PRO A 100 13.12 -15.49 -3.73
CA PRO A 100 12.92 -16.68 -4.56
C PRO A 100 11.42 -16.97 -4.80
N GLY A 101 11.04 -17.14 -6.06
CA GLY A 101 9.66 -17.42 -6.46
C GLY A 101 8.70 -16.22 -6.43
N TYR A 102 9.20 -14.99 -6.28
CA TYR A 102 8.39 -13.79 -6.43
C TYR A 102 7.93 -13.61 -7.89
N PRO A 103 6.62 -13.47 -8.18
CA PRO A 103 6.14 -13.31 -9.54
C PRO A 103 6.32 -11.86 -10.01
N GLU A 104 7.33 -11.60 -10.82
CA GLU A 104 7.71 -10.24 -11.23
C GLU A 104 6.61 -9.50 -12.01
N ASP A 105 5.82 -10.21 -12.83
CA ASP A 105 4.86 -9.60 -13.77
C ASP A 105 3.47 -9.30 -13.17
N VAL A 106 3.06 -10.02 -12.12
CA VAL A 106 1.67 -9.97 -11.58
C VAL A 106 1.28 -8.60 -11.04
N LEU A 107 2.20 -7.87 -10.41
CA LEU A 107 1.94 -6.51 -9.91
C LEU A 107 2.01 -5.43 -11.01
N PRO A 108 3.02 -5.42 -11.90
CA PRO A 108 3.01 -4.57 -13.09
C PRO A 108 1.70 -4.67 -13.89
N ASP A 109 1.31 -5.87 -14.31
CA ASP A 109 0.09 -6.11 -15.11
C ASP A 109 -1.15 -5.54 -14.42
N TYR A 110 -1.27 -5.77 -13.11
CA TYR A 110 -2.37 -5.22 -12.31
C TYR A 110 -2.36 -3.69 -12.27
N LEU A 111 -1.20 -3.07 -12.03
CA LEU A 111 -1.08 -1.62 -11.91
C LEU A 111 -1.34 -0.89 -13.24
N GLU A 112 -0.98 -1.49 -14.37
CA GLU A 112 -1.33 -0.99 -15.71
C GLU A 112 -2.86 -0.87 -15.89
N THR A 113 -3.65 -1.83 -15.37
CA THR A 113 -5.12 -1.78 -15.47
C THR A 113 -5.78 -0.65 -14.65
N LEU A 114 -5.07 -0.07 -13.67
CA LEU A 114 -5.65 0.93 -12.76
C LEU A 114 -5.58 2.37 -13.26
N GLY A 115 -4.79 2.67 -14.30
CA GLY A 115 -4.64 4.04 -14.80
C GLY A 115 -3.98 5.02 -13.80
N VAL A 116 -3.12 4.51 -12.91
CA VAL A 116 -2.33 5.33 -11.97
C VAL A 116 -0.83 5.26 -12.30
N PRO A 117 -0.06 6.35 -12.13
CA PRO A 117 1.39 6.29 -12.26
C PRO A 117 1.98 5.28 -11.27
N PHE A 118 2.93 4.46 -11.73
CA PHE A 118 3.56 3.47 -10.86
C PHE A 118 5.05 3.24 -11.13
N TYR A 119 5.73 2.78 -10.08
CA TYR A 119 7.14 2.41 -10.10
C TYR A 119 7.37 1.03 -9.52
N ILE A 120 8.16 0.22 -10.23
CA ILE A 120 8.68 -1.05 -9.75
C ILE A 120 10.15 -0.84 -9.40
N LEU A 121 10.44 -0.74 -8.10
CA LEU A 121 11.79 -0.69 -7.57
C LEU A 121 12.32 -2.12 -7.47
N GLU A 122 13.56 -2.32 -7.89
CA GLU A 122 14.22 -3.63 -7.82
C GLU A 122 15.48 -3.48 -6.96
N LYS A 123 15.60 -4.29 -5.91
CA LYS A 123 16.77 -4.29 -5.04
C LYS A 123 16.94 -5.63 -4.36
N ASP A 124 18.03 -6.33 -4.65
CA ASP A 124 18.36 -7.59 -3.97
C ASP A 124 18.70 -7.32 -2.50
N THR A 125 17.66 -7.36 -1.67
CA THR A 125 17.76 -7.34 -0.21
C THR A 125 17.75 -8.76 0.35
N TYR A 126 17.34 -9.75 -0.43
CA TYR A 126 17.34 -11.16 -0.03
C TYR A 126 18.75 -11.67 0.22
N SER A 127 19.65 -11.53 -0.76
CA SER A 127 21.04 -11.99 -0.66
C SER A 127 21.81 -11.21 0.40
N VAL A 128 21.56 -9.91 0.53
CA VAL A 128 22.14 -9.06 1.59
C VAL A 128 21.73 -9.56 2.97
N VAL A 129 20.44 -9.85 3.18
CA VAL A 129 19.95 -10.39 4.46
C VAL A 129 20.53 -11.78 4.74
N ARG A 130 20.63 -12.65 3.72
CA ARG A 130 21.22 -13.99 3.84
C ARG A 130 22.72 -14.00 4.12
N SER A 131 23.47 -13.01 3.61
CA SER A 131 24.91 -12.87 3.88
C SER A 131 25.23 -12.37 5.30
N ILE A 132 24.30 -11.62 5.92
CA ILE A 132 24.50 -10.98 7.23
C ILE A 132 23.89 -11.80 8.37
N ILE A 133 22.74 -12.45 8.16
CA ILE A 133 22.01 -13.15 9.22
C ILE A 133 22.22 -14.67 9.09
N PRO A 134 22.81 -15.33 10.12
CA PRO A 134 22.99 -16.78 10.13
C PRO A 134 21.68 -17.54 9.95
N GLU A 135 21.77 -18.72 9.34
CA GLU A 135 20.60 -19.55 9.10
C GLU A 135 19.90 -19.97 10.41
N GLY A 136 18.58 -20.08 10.37
CA GLY A 136 17.74 -20.32 11.55
C GLY A 136 17.53 -19.09 12.47
N LYS A 137 18.16 -17.93 12.20
CA LYS A 137 17.89 -16.67 12.92
C LYS A 137 16.81 -15.82 12.24
N THR A 138 16.16 -14.96 13.02
CA THR A 138 15.08 -14.08 12.54
C THR A 138 15.59 -13.00 11.58
N THR A 139 15.17 -13.06 10.32
CA THR A 139 15.60 -12.14 9.25
C THR A 139 14.80 -10.83 9.17
N CYS A 140 13.56 -10.84 9.67
CA CYS A 140 12.58 -9.76 9.51
C CYS A 140 13.10 -8.39 9.95
N GLY A 141 13.92 -8.33 11.02
CA GLY A 141 14.46 -7.08 11.54
C GLY A 141 15.39 -6.33 10.58
N LEU A 142 16.21 -7.04 9.79
CA LEU A 142 17.09 -6.40 8.81
C LEU A 142 16.36 -6.12 7.50
N CYS A 143 15.61 -7.10 7.00
CA CYS A 143 14.75 -6.96 5.82
C CYS A 143 13.83 -5.72 5.93
N SER A 144 13.12 -5.59 7.05
CA SER A 144 12.22 -4.46 7.32
C SER A 144 12.93 -3.09 7.36
N ARG A 145 14.20 -3.04 7.80
CA ARG A 145 15.03 -1.81 7.77
C ARG A 145 15.45 -1.45 6.35
N LEU A 146 15.98 -2.42 5.58
CA LEU A 146 16.41 -2.21 4.19
C LEU A 146 15.24 -1.80 3.27
N ARG A 147 14.07 -2.44 3.47
CA ARG A 147 12.82 -2.08 2.77
C ARG A 147 12.39 -0.64 3.07
N ARG A 148 12.33 -0.25 4.35
CA ARG A 148 11.99 1.14 4.72
C ARG A 148 12.98 2.15 4.15
N GLY A 149 14.28 1.95 4.31
CA GLY A 149 15.29 2.88 3.81
C GLY A 149 15.21 3.07 2.28
N THR A 150 14.92 2.00 1.54
CA THR A 150 14.75 2.06 0.08
C THR A 150 13.46 2.79 -0.32
N LEU A 151 12.35 2.52 0.36
CA LEU A 151 11.07 3.22 0.09
C LEU A 151 11.13 4.70 0.48
N TYR A 152 11.77 5.04 1.60
CA TYR A 152 11.90 6.44 2.04
C TYR A 152 12.78 7.25 1.08
N GLY A 153 13.97 6.75 0.72
CA GLY A 153 14.82 7.43 -0.27
C GLY A 153 14.14 7.56 -1.65
N PHE A 154 13.30 6.61 -2.04
CA PHE A 154 12.52 6.75 -3.28
C PHE A 154 11.39 7.78 -3.17
N ALA A 155 10.71 7.86 -2.02
CA ALA A 155 9.70 8.89 -1.77
C ALA A 155 10.28 10.30 -1.90
N GLU A 156 11.50 10.53 -1.38
CA GLU A 156 12.26 11.77 -1.57
C GLU A 156 12.51 12.06 -3.05
N GLN A 157 13.00 11.07 -3.80
CA GLN A 157 13.33 11.20 -5.23
C GLN A 157 12.11 11.57 -6.10
N ILE A 158 10.92 11.06 -5.79
CA ILE A 158 9.68 11.40 -6.52
C ILE A 158 8.92 12.61 -5.93
N GLY A 159 9.44 13.26 -4.90
CA GLY A 159 8.77 14.38 -4.21
C GLY A 159 7.46 13.98 -3.54
N ALA A 160 7.34 12.75 -3.03
CA ALA A 160 6.15 12.31 -2.31
C ALA A 160 6.11 12.91 -0.90
N THR A 161 5.04 13.65 -0.60
CA THR A 161 4.82 14.29 0.71
C THR A 161 4.28 13.31 1.76
N LYS A 162 3.66 12.21 1.34
CA LYS A 162 3.09 11.18 2.21
C LYS A 162 3.42 9.77 1.70
N ILE A 163 3.60 8.82 2.61
CA ILE A 163 3.76 7.40 2.29
C ILE A 163 2.62 6.60 2.94
N ALA A 164 1.80 5.94 2.11
CA ALA A 164 0.70 5.10 2.58
C ALA A 164 1.13 3.63 2.66
N LEU A 165 0.91 3.02 3.82
CA LEU A 165 1.24 1.61 4.12
C LEU A 165 -0.03 0.87 4.56
N GLY A 166 -0.28 -0.30 3.98
CA GLY A 166 -1.52 -1.07 4.15
C GLY A 166 -1.68 -1.80 5.49
N HIS A 167 -1.30 -1.19 6.61
CA HIS A 167 -1.54 -1.75 7.94
C HIS A 167 -3.03 -1.62 8.29
N HIS A 168 -3.63 -2.73 8.70
CA HIS A 168 -5.01 -2.82 9.15
C HIS A 168 -5.11 -2.79 10.69
N ARG A 169 -6.34 -2.69 11.22
CA ARG A 169 -6.61 -2.57 12.66
C ARG A 169 -5.88 -3.62 13.50
N ASP A 170 -5.78 -4.85 13.01
CA ASP A 170 -5.29 -5.95 13.82
C ASP A 170 -3.75 -5.84 14.01
N ASP A 171 -3.00 -5.29 13.04
CA ASP A 171 -1.57 -4.93 13.21
C ASP A 171 -1.36 -3.87 14.31
N ILE A 172 -2.31 -2.92 14.43
CA ILE A 172 -2.29 -1.85 15.44
C ILE A 172 -2.50 -2.44 16.84
N VAL A 173 -3.38 -3.45 16.95
CA VAL A 173 -3.65 -4.20 18.19
C VAL A 173 -2.50 -5.14 18.55
N GLU A 174 -1.91 -5.84 17.58
CA GLU A 174 -0.68 -6.62 17.79
C GLU A 174 0.47 -5.72 18.27
N THR A 175 0.67 -4.56 17.65
CA THR A 175 1.65 -3.56 18.07
C THR A 175 1.40 -3.09 19.51
N LEU A 176 0.14 -2.92 19.92
CA LEU A 176 -0.23 -2.57 21.28
C LEU A 176 0.16 -3.68 22.27
N PHE A 177 -0.16 -4.94 21.98
CA PHE A 177 0.19 -6.07 22.84
C PHE A 177 1.70 -6.30 22.93
N LEU A 178 2.44 -6.15 21.83
CA LEU A 178 3.90 -6.23 21.82
C LEU A 178 4.52 -5.16 22.74
N ASN A 179 4.07 -3.91 22.63
CA ASN A 179 4.56 -2.82 23.50
C ASN A 179 4.14 -3.00 24.96
N LEU A 180 2.94 -3.54 25.23
CA LEU A 180 2.45 -3.77 26.58
C LEU A 180 3.24 -4.88 27.29
N PHE A 181 3.31 -6.07 26.69
CA PHE A 181 3.90 -7.26 27.35
C PHE A 181 5.43 -7.27 27.33
N PHE A 182 6.07 -6.81 26.25
CA PHE A 182 7.53 -6.85 26.12
C PHE A 182 8.21 -5.49 26.26
N GLY A 183 7.44 -4.39 26.19
CA GLY A 183 7.96 -3.01 26.32
C GLY A 183 7.49 -2.26 27.56
N GLY A 184 6.56 -2.81 28.36
CA GLY A 184 5.97 -2.17 29.53
C GLY A 184 5.21 -0.87 29.23
N LYS A 185 4.71 -0.70 27.99
CA LYS A 185 4.17 0.58 27.49
C LYS A 185 2.80 0.40 26.81
N LEU A 186 1.82 1.17 27.27
CA LEU A 186 0.53 1.33 26.59
C LEU A 186 0.69 2.22 25.35
N LYS A 187 1.15 1.62 24.24
CA LYS A 187 1.39 2.32 22.96
C LYS A 187 1.05 1.44 21.76
N ALA A 188 0.26 1.95 20.83
CA ALA A 188 -0.02 1.32 19.54
C ALA A 188 0.75 2.00 18.39
N MET A 189 0.53 1.54 17.16
CA MET A 189 0.97 2.26 15.95
C MET A 189 0.17 3.57 15.79
N PRO A 190 0.79 4.74 15.59
CA PRO A 190 0.07 5.98 15.33
C PRO A 190 -0.51 5.99 13.90
N PRO A 191 -1.67 6.64 13.66
CA PRO A 191 -2.27 6.71 12.33
C PRO A 191 -1.45 7.57 11.34
N LYS A 192 -0.80 8.63 11.84
CA LYS A 192 0.18 9.46 11.11
C LYS A 192 1.51 9.33 11.84
N LEU A 193 2.51 8.71 11.20
CA LEU A 193 3.89 8.67 11.70
C LEU A 193 4.68 9.80 11.02
N LYS A 194 5.28 10.69 11.82
CA LYS A 194 6.25 11.65 11.28
C LYS A 194 7.51 10.92 10.84
N ALA A 195 7.86 11.02 9.56
CA ALA A 195 9.19 10.68 9.10
C ALA A 195 10.19 11.73 9.63
N MET A 196 11.48 11.40 9.66
CA MET A 196 12.52 12.29 10.18
C MET A 196 12.66 13.61 9.38
N MET A 197 12.08 13.67 8.19
CA MET A 197 12.00 14.85 7.33
C MET A 197 11.26 16.03 7.97
N ASP A 198 10.23 15.78 8.79
CA ASP A 198 9.46 16.80 9.52
C ASP A 198 10.27 17.53 10.62
N ALA A 199 11.53 17.12 10.85
CA ALA A 199 12.39 17.68 11.91
C ALA A 199 13.41 18.72 11.41
N MET A 200 13.37 19.10 10.12
CA MET A 200 14.35 20.01 9.49
C MET A 200 13.73 21.23 8.80
N SER A 201 12.43 21.47 9.04
CA SER A 201 11.62 22.60 8.55
C SER A 201 11.00 23.38 9.72
#